data_AF-A0AA86T1K8-F1
#
_entry.id   AF-A0AA86T1K8-F1
#
_cell.length_a   1.000
_cell.length_b   1.000
_cell.length_c   1.000
_cell.angle_alpha   90.00
_cell.angle_beta   90.00
_cell.angle_gamma   90.00
#
_symmetry.space_group_name_H-M   'P 1'
#
loop_
_entity.id
_entity.type
_entity.pdbx_description
1 polymer ?
#
loop_
_entity_poly.entity_id
_entity_poly.type
_entity_poly.pdbx_seq_one_letter_code
_entity_poly.pdbx_strand_id
1 'polypeptide(L)'
;MIDGSHMRKILSFSDDLTQEEVEHLTTLLIYHLVERCGGRVSFTTEDASQTLEGLETKMVHMQIGNAITLRIVTRPPELQDPAVIR
;
A
#
# COMPACT_ATOMS: atom_id res chain seq x y z
N MET A 1 -11.44 -5.13 18.98
CA MET A 1 -9.97 -5.01 19.06
C MET A 1 -9.43 -5.52 17.74
N ILE A 2 -9.04 -4.62 16.85
CA ILE A 2 -8.36 -5.00 15.59
C ILE A 2 -6.87 -4.88 15.89
N ASP A 3 -6.18 -6.02 15.84
CA ASP A 3 -4.76 -6.14 16.11
C ASP A 3 -3.94 -5.39 15.05
N GLY A 4 -3.20 -4.36 15.49
CA GLY A 4 -2.41 -3.45 14.66
C GLY A 4 -1.08 -4.05 14.17
N SER A 5 -1.00 -5.37 14.01
CA SER A 5 0.23 -6.11 13.71
C SER A 5 0.36 -6.52 12.23
N HIS A 6 -0.59 -6.15 11.35
CA HIS A 6 -0.61 -6.59 9.95
C HIS A 6 -0.71 -5.48 8.89
N MET A 7 -0.20 -4.29 9.20
CA MET A 7 0.35 -3.43 8.16
C MET A 7 1.65 -4.07 7.63
N ARG A 8 1.56 -5.26 7.01
CA ARG A 8 2.66 -5.89 6.27
C ARG A 8 2.93 -5.00 5.06
N LYS A 9 3.75 -3.98 5.31
CA LYS A 9 4.31 -2.93 4.46
C LYS A 9 4.00 -3.18 2.99
N ILE A 10 2.87 -2.59 2.56
CA ILE A 10 2.35 -2.61 1.19
C ILE A 10 3.24 -1.79 0.24
N LEU A 11 4.30 -1.16 0.75
CA LEU A 11 5.05 -0.14 0.04
C LEU A 11 6.55 -0.48 0.05
N SER A 12 7.10 -0.78 -1.13
CA SER A 12 8.54 -0.62 -1.36
C SER A 12 8.78 0.81 -1.80
N PHE A 13 9.68 1.49 -1.11
CA PHE A 13 10.11 2.85 -1.39
C PHE A 13 11.50 2.81 -2.02
N SER A 14 11.71 3.65 -3.03
CA SER A 14 13.05 4.06 -3.41
C SER A 14 13.56 5.06 -2.36
N ASP A 15 14.30 4.55 -1.38
CA ASP A 15 15.04 5.25 -0.31
C ASP A 15 14.25 5.85 0.89
N ASP A 16 14.71 5.48 2.10
CA ASP A 16 14.60 6.08 3.45
C ASP A 16 13.35 6.90 3.86
N LEU A 17 12.14 6.37 3.73
CA LEU A 17 10.99 6.94 4.45
C LEU A 17 10.81 6.29 5.83
N THR A 18 10.69 7.14 6.84
CA THR A 18 10.24 6.75 8.17
C THR A 18 8.79 6.27 8.11
N GLN A 19 8.37 5.46 9.09
CA GLN A 19 6.98 5.01 9.17
C GLN A 19 5.99 6.18 9.22
N GLU A 20 6.33 7.27 9.92
CA GLU A 20 5.50 8.48 10.01
C GLU A 20 5.30 9.14 8.64
N GLU A 21 6.37 9.27 7.85
CA GLU A 21 6.29 9.82 6.49
C GLU A 21 5.42 8.96 5.57
N VAL A 22 5.51 7.63 5.72
CA VAL A 22 4.66 6.68 4.98
C VAL A 22 3.19 6.87 5.32
N GLU A 23 2.86 6.95 6.60
CA GLU A 23 1.49 7.17 7.07
C GLU A 23 0.94 8.52 6.59
N HIS A 24 1.77 9.56 6.66
CA HIS A 24 1.43 10.90 6.18
C HIS A 24 1.15 10.91 4.67
N LEU A 25 2.06 10.36 3.85
CA LEU A 25 1.90 10.31 2.40
C LEU A 25 0.69 9.46 1.99
N THR A 26 0.47 8.33 2.67
CA THR A 26 -0.69 7.48 2.43
C THR A 26 -1.99 8.26 2.66
N THR A 27 -2.06 9.05 3.73
CA THR A 27 -3.21 9.92 4.03
C THR A 27 -3.45 10.94 2.92
N LEU A 28 -2.39 11.62 2.45
CA LEU A 28 -2.49 12.58 1.34
C LEU A 28 -2.97 11.94 0.04
N LEU A 29 -2.47 10.74 -0.27
CA LEU A 29 -2.85 10.00 -1.47
C LEU A 29 -4.31 9.56 -1.45
N ILE A 30 -4.80 9.09 -0.29
CA ILE A 30 -6.22 8.74 -0.11
C ILE A 30 -7.09 9.99 -0.31
N TYR A 31 -6.72 11.11 0.33
CA TYR A 31 -7.46 12.37 0.16
C TYR A 31 -7.50 12.80 -1.30
N HIS A 32 -6.35 12.82 -1.98
CA HIS A 32 -6.26 13.17 -3.39
C HIS A 32 -7.11 12.25 -4.29
N LEU A 33 -7.12 10.94 -4.02
CA LEU A 33 -7.94 9.97 -4.75
C LEU A 33 -9.43 10.26 -4.57
N VAL A 34 -9.88 10.49 -3.33
CA VAL A 34 -11.29 10.77 -3.03
C VAL A 34 -11.74 12.07 -3.69
N GLU A 35 -10.94 13.13 -3.62
CA GLU A 35 -11.20 14.40 -4.31
C GLU A 35 -11.31 14.19 -5.82
N ARG A 36 -10.37 13.45 -6.43
CA ARG A 36 -10.41 13.14 -7.87
C ARG A 36 -11.59 12.29 -8.31
N CYS A 37 -12.15 11.49 -7.40
CA CYS A 37 -13.35 10.70 -7.64
C CYS A 37 -14.66 11.47 -7.36
N GLY A 38 -14.60 12.79 -7.16
CA GLY A 38 -15.79 13.62 -6.93
C GLY A 38 -16.23 13.66 -5.46
N GLY A 39 -15.30 13.48 -4.53
CA GLY A 39 -15.53 13.60 -3.08
C GLY A 39 -16.05 12.32 -2.42
N ARG A 40 -16.24 11.22 -3.16
CA ARG A 40 -16.67 9.94 -2.61
C ARG A 40 -16.13 8.76 -3.42
N VAL A 41 -15.48 7.83 -2.73
CA VAL A 41 -15.15 6.49 -3.25
C VAL A 41 -15.96 5.47 -2.45
N SER A 42 -16.46 4.44 -3.12
CA SER A 42 -17.19 3.35 -2.47
C SER A 42 -16.67 2.03 -3.00
N PHE A 43 -16.50 1.08 -2.09
CA PHE A 43 -16.05 -0.27 -2.37
C PHE A 43 -16.93 -1.23 -1.56
N THR A 44 -17.23 -2.38 -2.15
CA THR A 44 -17.98 -3.45 -1.51
C THR A 44 -17.06 -4.26 -0.59
N THR A 45 -17.64 -5.12 0.25
CA THR A 45 -16.86 -6.10 1.01
C THR A 45 -16.15 -7.10 0.11
N GLU A 46 -16.73 -7.40 -1.06
CA GLU A 46 -16.11 -8.26 -2.07
C GLU A 46 -14.88 -7.60 -2.68
N ASP A 47 -14.95 -6.30 -3.03
CA ASP A 47 -13.80 -5.54 -3.53
C ASP A 47 -12.66 -5.54 -2.50
N ALA A 48 -12.99 -5.43 -1.21
CA ALA A 48 -12.01 -5.47 -0.13
C ALA A 48 -11.33 -6.85 -0.03
N SER A 49 -12.10 -7.94 -0.12
CA SER A 49 -11.57 -9.30 -0.12
C SER A 49 -10.66 -9.57 -1.34
N GLN A 50 -11.10 -9.22 -2.55
CA GLN A 50 -10.30 -9.38 -3.76
C GLN A 50 -9.01 -8.54 -3.72
N THR A 51 -9.09 -7.34 -3.15
CA THR A 51 -7.91 -6.49 -2.94
C THR A 51 -6.93 -7.14 -1.97
N LEU A 52 -7.43 -7.73 -0.88
CA LEU A 52 -6.60 -8.43 0.11
C LEU A 52 -5.87 -9.63 -0.51
N GLU A 53 -6.56 -10.46 -1.29
CA GLU A 53 -5.95 -11.57 -2.04
C GLU A 53 -4.87 -11.06 -3.01
N GLY A 54 -5.14 -9.92 -3.67
CA GLY A 54 -4.16 -9.25 -4.52
C GLY A 54 -2.87 -8.86 -3.80
N LEU A 55 -2.95 -8.47 -2.51
CA LEU A 55 -1.79 -8.06 -1.71
C LEU A 55 -0.85 -9.22 -1.31
N GLU A 56 -1.31 -10.47 -1.43
CA GLU A 56 -0.47 -11.64 -1.20
C GLU A 56 0.58 -11.79 -2.30
N THR A 57 0.19 -11.53 -3.55
CA THR A 57 1.03 -11.72 -4.74
C THR A 57 1.59 -10.43 -5.31
N LYS A 58 1.03 -9.28 -4.92
CA LYS A 58 1.39 -7.96 -5.42
C LYS A 58 1.71 -7.00 -4.27
N MET A 59 2.44 -5.95 -4.60
CA MET A 59 2.74 -4.85 -3.69
C MET A 59 2.66 -3.53 -4.44
N VAL A 60 2.49 -2.44 -3.71
CA VAL A 60 2.56 -1.09 -4.28
C VAL A 60 4.01 -0.63 -4.18
N HIS A 61 4.57 -0.18 -5.28
CA HIS A 61 5.86 0.52 -5.31
C HIS A 61 5.57 2.01 -5.40
N MET A 62 6.13 2.78 -4.46
CA MET A 62 6.05 4.24 -4.46
C MET A 62 7.40 4.81 -4.85
N GLN A 63 7.42 5.59 -5.92
CA GLN A 63 8.59 6.37 -6.33
C GLN A 63 8.33 7.83 -6.03
N ILE A 64 9.27 8.45 -5.28
CA ILE A 64 9.23 9.87 -4.92
C ILE A 64 10.31 10.60 -5.72
N GLY A 65 9.94 11.74 -6.29
CA GLY A 65 10.83 12.63 -7.02
C GLY A 65 10.09 13.94 -7.31
N ASN A 66 10.22 14.47 -8.53
CA ASN A 66 9.43 15.63 -8.96
C ASN A 66 7.91 15.36 -8.97
N ALA A 67 7.51 14.08 -8.97
CA ALA A 67 6.14 13.63 -8.79
C ALA A 67 6.15 12.34 -7.95
N ILE A 68 5.03 12.07 -7.28
CA ILE A 68 4.80 10.81 -6.57
C ILE A 68 4.10 9.85 -7.54
N THR A 69 4.71 8.71 -7.80
CA THR A 69 4.15 7.67 -8.67
C THR A 69 3.90 6.39 -7.88
N LEU A 70 2.70 5.84 -8.00
CA LEU A 70 2.31 4.54 -7.44
C LEU A 70 2.19 3.51 -8.57
N ARG A 71 2.79 2.34 -8.38
CA ARG A 71 2.65 1.21 -9.32
C ARG A 71 2.42 -0.09 -8.57
N ILE A 72 1.49 -0.91 -9.05
CA ILE A 72 1.37 -2.30 -8.56
C ILE A 72 2.47 -3.13 -9.23
N VAL A 73 3.23 -3.85 -8.42
CA VAL A 73 4.31 -4.75 -8.87
C VAL A 73 4.10 -6.13 -8.27
N THR A 74 4.56 -7.17 -8.95
CA THR A 74 4.57 -8.52 -8.37
C THR A 74 5.54 -8.55 -7.20
N ARG A 75 5.10 -9.13 -6.08
CA ARG A 75 5.94 -9.34 -4.91
C ARG A 75 7.09 -10.30 -5.28
N PRO A 76 8.36 -9.97 -5.02
CA PRO A 76 9.48 -10.89 -5.24
C PRO A 76 9.31 -12.20 -4.42
N PRO A 77 9.70 -13.37 -4.95
CA PRO A 77 9.57 -14.65 -4.25
C PRO A 77 10.20 -14.66 -2.85
N GLU A 78 11.30 -13.93 -2.66
CA GLU A 78 12.05 -13.83 -1.40
C GLU A 78 11.27 -13.10 -0.31
N LEU A 79 10.30 -12.26 -0.70
CA LEU A 79 9.41 -11.52 0.21
C LEU A 79 8.03 -12.19 0.37
N GLN A 80 7.81 -13.31 -0.32
CA GLN A 80 6.60 -14.12 -0.19
C GLN A 80 6.71 -15.18 0.92
N ASP A 81 7.93 -15.52 1.35
CA ASP A 81 8.17 -16.53 2.38
C ASP A 81 8.24 -15.92 3.79
N PRO A 82 7.31 -16.28 4.71
CA PRO A 82 7.35 -15.82 6.10
C PRO A 82 8.60 -16.27 6.89
N ALA A 83 9.41 -17.18 6.35
CA ALA A 83 10.67 -17.62 6.96
C ALA A 83 11.87 -16.68 6.72
N VAL A 84 11.77 -15.73 5.78
CA VAL A 84 12.88 -14.82 5.40
C VAL A 84 12.94 -13.56 6.29
N ILE A 85 11.96 -13.37 7.18
CA ILE A 85 11.88 -12.25 8.13
C ILE A 85 12.07 -12.76 9.58
N ARG A 86 13.13 -13.54 9.83
CA ARG A 86 13.57 -13.92 11.18
C ARG A 86 15.04 -13.59 11.39
#